data_AF-A0A535I1X7-F1
#
_entry.id   AF-A0A535I1X7-F1
#
_cell.length_a   1.000
_cell.length_b   1.000
_cell.length_c   1.000
_cell.angle_alpha   90.00
_cell.angle_beta   90.00
_cell.angle_gamma   90.00
#
_symmetry.space_group_name_H-M   'P 1'
#
loop_
_entity.id
_entity.type
_entity.pdbx_description
1 polymer ?
#
loop_
_entity_poly.entity_id
_entity_poly.type
_entity_poly.pdbx_seq_one_letter_code
_entity_poly.pdbx_strand_id
1 'polypeptide(L)'
;MPVPFMLAAVALDRSWAALEGQAHVSGTRRFILPAAVVLLLAASVYNNYWSYFDHYLNSIEGWAQREPATAVANYAAHLGPDQTLYMLSAPELYIWHGTIRFIAPNLRGFDMLNPEDELPVRDPNTGWAAFVMLPNHTQWIDKLRTLYPHGTLREWRRPTGELWFDIFEAQAEDVAAKR
;
A
#
# COMPACT_ATOMS: atom_id res chain seq x y z
N MET A 1 21.52 8.26 1.77
CA MET A 1 21.17 7.78 0.41
C MET A 1 21.97 8.45 -0.74
N PRO A 2 23.30 8.72 -0.67
CA PRO A 2 24.04 9.28 -1.83
C PRO A 2 24.75 8.23 -2.72
N VAL A 3 24.96 7.00 -2.23
CA VAL A 3 25.76 5.96 -2.93
C VAL A 3 25.19 5.54 -4.29
N PRO A 4 23.86 5.33 -4.46
CA PRO A 4 23.31 4.93 -5.76
C PRO A 4 23.51 6.00 -6.85
N PHE A 5 23.38 7.28 -6.48
CA PHE A 5 23.58 8.39 -7.40
C PHE A 5 25.05 8.54 -7.83
N MET A 6 26.00 8.30 -6.92
CA MET A 6 27.42 8.30 -7.27
C MET A 6 27.76 7.16 -8.23
N LEU A 7 27.20 5.95 -8.03
CA LEU A 7 27.41 4.83 -8.95
C LEU A 7 26.83 5.11 -10.34
N ALA A 8 25.64 5.70 -10.42
CA ALA A 8 25.03 6.11 -11.69
C ALA A 8 25.86 7.20 -12.38
N ALA A 9 26.33 8.22 -11.64
CA ALA A 9 27.16 9.29 -12.17
C ALA A 9 28.51 8.76 -12.70
N VAL A 10 29.18 7.87 -11.95
CA VAL A 10 30.43 7.24 -12.38
C VAL A 10 30.22 6.37 -13.63
N ALA A 11 29.11 5.62 -13.70
CA ALA A 11 28.79 4.82 -14.87
C ALA A 11 28.55 5.69 -16.12
N LEU A 12 27.84 6.81 -15.98
CA LEU A 12 27.61 7.77 -17.05
C LEU A 12 28.91 8.45 -17.48
N ASP A 13 29.72 8.92 -16.54
CA ASP A 13 31.00 9.59 -16.81
C ASP A 13 31.99 8.65 -17.52
N ARG A 14 32.12 7.41 -17.05
CA ARG A 14 32.93 6.37 -17.70
C ARG A 14 32.43 6.02 -19.10
N SER A 15 31.12 6.00 -19.29
CA SER A 15 30.51 5.74 -20.61
C SER A 15 30.77 6.91 -21.56
N TRP A 16 30.69 8.14 -21.07
CA TRP A 16 30.98 9.35 -21.82
C TRP A 16 32.45 9.42 -22.24
N ALA A 17 33.38 9.19 -21.31
CA ALA A 17 34.82 9.14 -21.59
C ALA A 17 35.19 8.02 -22.59
N ALA A 18 34.50 6.88 -22.52
CA ALA A 18 34.67 5.78 -23.48
C ALA A 18 34.14 6.12 -24.90
N LEU A 19 33.16 7.02 -25.00
CA LEU A 19 32.67 7.54 -26.28
C LEU A 19 33.63 8.58 -26.87
N GLU A 20 34.16 9.48 -26.04
CA GLU A 20 35.16 10.48 -26.47
C GLU A 20 36.48 9.81 -26.90
N GLY A 21 36.94 8.80 -26.17
CA GLY A 21 38.17 8.05 -26.49
C GLY A 21 38.10 7.23 -27.79
N GLN A 22 36.90 7.02 -28.35
CA GLN A 22 36.70 6.35 -29.64
C GLN A 22 36.85 7.27 -30.86
N ALA A 23 37.16 8.56 -30.67
CA ALA A 23 37.37 9.52 -31.75
C ALA A 23 38.48 9.12 -32.75
N HIS A 24 39.43 8.26 -32.34
CA HIS A 24 40.53 7.77 -33.18
C HIS A 24 40.26 6.42 -33.87
N VAL A 25 39.11 5.79 -33.62
CA VAL A 25 38.73 4.50 -34.23
C VAL A 25 38.00 4.76 -35.54
N SER A 26 38.62 4.44 -36.67
CA SER A 26 37.98 4.60 -37.99
C SER A 26 36.99 3.45 -38.28
N GLY A 27 35.90 3.77 -38.99
CA GLY A 27 34.89 2.80 -39.42
C GLY A 27 33.71 2.59 -38.47
N THR A 28 32.86 1.59 -38.77
CA THR A 28 31.54 1.35 -38.14
C THR A 28 31.63 1.06 -36.63
N ARG A 29 32.80 0.65 -36.13
CA ARG A 29 33.04 0.31 -34.72
C ARG A 29 32.78 1.46 -33.75
N ARG A 30 33.00 2.72 -34.17
CA ARG A 30 32.76 3.91 -33.32
C ARG A 30 31.29 4.09 -32.92
N PHE A 31 30.37 3.44 -33.63
CA PHE A 31 28.93 3.57 -33.39
C PHE A 31 28.34 2.42 -32.56
N ILE A 32 29.08 1.32 -32.36
CA ILE A 32 28.55 0.13 -31.69
C ILE A 32 28.22 0.42 -30.22
N LEU A 33 29.15 1.03 -29.49
CA LEU A 33 28.95 1.35 -28.07
C LEU A 33 27.80 2.35 -27.86
N PRO A 34 27.74 3.52 -28.55
CA PRO A 34 26.61 4.43 -28.37
C PRO A 34 25.28 3.83 -28.84
N ALA A 35 25.26 3.04 -29.92
CA ALA A 35 24.04 2.33 -30.34
C ALA A 35 23.57 1.33 -29.29
N ALA A 36 24.48 0.57 -28.66
CA ALA A 36 24.14 -0.35 -27.57
C ALA A 36 23.60 0.39 -26.34
N VAL A 37 24.20 1.53 -25.96
CA VAL A 37 23.70 2.37 -24.86
C VAL A 37 22.31 2.92 -25.17
N VAL A 38 22.09 3.45 -26.38
CA VAL A 38 20.78 3.95 -26.82
C VAL A 38 19.73 2.83 -26.82
N LEU A 39 20.07 1.63 -27.29
CA LEU A 39 19.18 0.48 -27.27
C LEU A 39 18.83 0.05 -25.85
N LEU A 40 19.80 0.04 -24.92
CA LEU A 40 19.55 -0.28 -23.51
C LEU A 40 18.64 0.76 -22.85
N LEU A 41 18.88 2.05 -23.10
CA LEU A 41 18.04 3.13 -22.59
C LEU A 41 16.62 3.04 -23.17
N ALA A 42 16.48 2.81 -24.47
CA ALA A 42 15.19 2.63 -25.12
C ALA A 42 14.42 1.42 -24.55
N ALA A 43 15.10 0.29 -24.33
CA ALA A 43 14.52 -0.88 -23.71
C ALA A 43 14.08 -0.60 -22.26
N SER A 44 14.88 0.14 -21.49
CA SER A 44 14.55 0.53 -20.12
C SER A 44 13.34 1.47 -20.06
N VAL A 45 13.28 2.47 -20.96
CA VAL A 45 12.13 3.39 -21.05
C VAL A 45 10.88 2.62 -21.46
N TYR A 46 10.98 1.76 -22.47
CA TYR A 46 9.86 0.92 -22.90
C TYR A 46 9.36 0.02 -21.77
N ASN A 47 10.27 -0.64 -21.05
CA ASN A 47 9.91 -1.50 -19.92
C ASN A 47 9.23 -0.69 -18.81
N ASN A 48 9.76 0.48 -18.46
CA ASN A 48 9.14 1.34 -17.46
C ASN A 48 7.75 1.83 -17.89
N TYR A 49 7.62 2.26 -19.14
CA TYR A 49 6.33 2.68 -19.71
C TYR A 49 5.32 1.53 -19.69
N TRP A 50 5.69 0.36 -20.20
CA TRP A 50 4.84 -0.81 -20.22
C TRP A 50 4.45 -1.25 -18.80
N SER A 51 5.40 -1.31 -17.88
CA SER A 51 5.15 -1.66 -16.49
C SER A 51 4.19 -0.68 -15.80
N TYR A 52 4.36 0.63 -15.98
CA TYR A 52 3.59 1.64 -15.25
C TYR A 52 2.27 2.03 -15.92
N PHE A 53 2.23 2.12 -17.25
CA PHE A 53 1.04 2.61 -17.96
C PHE A 53 0.19 1.50 -18.58
N ASP A 54 0.74 0.30 -18.76
CA ASP A 54 -0.05 -0.83 -19.25
C ASP A 54 -0.28 -1.85 -18.14
N HIS A 55 0.78 -2.50 -17.65
CA HIS A 55 0.64 -3.57 -16.66
C HIS A 55 0.04 -3.09 -15.34
N TYR A 56 0.49 -1.95 -14.79
CA TYR A 56 -0.02 -1.42 -13.51
C TYR A 56 -1.50 -1.03 -13.57
N LEU A 57 -1.98 -0.51 -14.71
CA LEU A 57 -3.36 -0.02 -14.87
C LEU A 57 -4.32 -1.12 -15.32
N ASN A 58 -3.87 -2.02 -16.20
CA ASN A 58 -4.73 -2.96 -16.91
C ASN A 58 -4.66 -4.39 -16.38
N SER A 59 -3.75 -4.72 -15.47
CA SER A 59 -3.67 -6.06 -14.88
C SER A 59 -4.33 -6.14 -13.50
N ILE A 60 -4.99 -7.26 -13.23
CA ILE A 60 -5.50 -7.62 -11.90
C ILE A 60 -4.35 -7.72 -10.87
N GLU A 61 -3.13 -7.99 -11.34
CA GLU A 61 -1.92 -8.03 -10.52
C GLU A 61 -1.32 -6.64 -10.24
N GLY A 62 -1.78 -5.60 -10.94
CA GLY A 62 -1.33 -4.22 -10.77
C GLY A 62 -1.64 -3.70 -9.37
N TRP A 63 -0.70 -2.96 -8.78
CA TRP A 63 -0.82 -2.44 -7.40
C TRP A 63 -2.10 -1.61 -7.20
N ALA A 64 -2.56 -0.89 -8.22
CA ALA A 64 -3.82 -0.14 -8.19
C ALA A 64 -5.05 -1.00 -7.86
N GLN A 65 -5.04 -2.27 -8.25
CA GLN A 65 -6.10 -3.25 -7.95
C GLN A 65 -5.86 -3.99 -6.63
N ARG A 66 -4.64 -3.91 -6.07
CA ARG A 66 -4.25 -4.56 -4.81
C ARG A 66 -4.38 -3.66 -3.59
N GLU A 67 -4.27 -2.34 -3.74
CA GLU A 67 -4.24 -1.43 -2.59
C GLU A 67 -5.63 -1.23 -1.97
N PRO A 68 -5.90 -1.78 -0.76
CA PRO A 68 -7.22 -1.69 -0.14
C PRO A 68 -7.54 -0.28 0.40
N ALA A 69 -6.55 0.61 0.42
CA ALA A 69 -6.64 1.94 1.00
C ALA A 69 -7.87 2.72 0.49
N THR A 70 -8.15 2.70 -0.81
CA THR A 70 -9.29 3.44 -1.38
C THR A 70 -10.64 2.85 -0.95
N ALA A 71 -10.75 1.53 -0.86
CA ALA A 71 -11.98 0.87 -0.40
C ALA A 71 -12.21 1.14 1.10
N VAL A 72 -11.16 1.01 1.92
CA VAL A 72 -11.18 1.38 3.34
C VAL A 72 -11.52 2.86 3.52
N ALA A 73 -10.96 3.73 2.69
CA ALA A 73 -11.22 5.17 2.73
C ALA A 73 -12.68 5.50 2.43
N ASN A 74 -13.28 4.87 1.42
CA ASN A 74 -14.69 5.04 1.10
C ASN A 74 -15.59 4.55 2.23
N TYR A 75 -15.22 3.44 2.87
CA TYR A 75 -15.93 3.00 4.08
C TYR A 75 -15.80 4.04 5.22
N ALA A 76 -14.58 4.46 5.50
CA ALA A 76 -14.26 5.42 6.56
C ALA A 76 -14.93 6.80 6.37
N ALA A 77 -15.16 7.23 5.13
CA ALA A 77 -15.82 8.49 4.82
C ALA A 77 -17.29 8.57 5.28
N HIS A 78 -17.91 7.41 5.56
CA HIS A 78 -19.28 7.33 6.04
C HIS A 78 -19.38 7.18 7.56
N LEU A 79 -18.24 7.16 8.27
CA LEU A 79 -18.24 7.01 9.73
C LEU A 79 -18.65 8.30 10.43
N GLY A 80 -19.48 8.14 11.46
CA GLY A 80 -19.94 9.21 12.35
C GLY A 80 -18.88 9.66 13.37
N PRO A 81 -19.15 10.73 14.13
CA PRO A 81 -18.19 11.31 15.08
C PRO A 81 -17.86 10.43 16.29
N ASP A 82 -18.73 9.49 16.65
CA ASP A 82 -18.55 8.50 17.72
C ASP A 82 -18.07 7.14 17.20
N GLN A 83 -17.84 7.03 15.89
CA GLN A 83 -17.39 5.82 15.22
C GLN A 83 -15.88 5.91 14.98
N THR A 84 -15.13 4.94 15.49
CA THR A 84 -13.67 4.91 15.38
C THR A 84 -13.22 3.73 14.53
N LEU A 85 -12.27 3.95 13.62
CA LEU A 85 -11.67 2.91 12.80
C LEU A 85 -10.28 2.52 13.32
N TYR A 86 -10.09 1.25 13.62
CA TYR A 86 -8.84 0.67 14.10
C TYR A 86 -8.24 -0.23 13.02
N MET A 87 -6.97 -0.01 12.71
CA MET A 87 -6.23 -0.79 11.70
C MET A 87 -5.44 -1.89 12.39
N LEU A 88 -5.87 -3.14 12.21
CA LEU A 88 -5.12 -4.35 12.58
C LEU A 88 -4.43 -4.92 11.34
N SER A 89 -3.89 -4.03 10.52
CA SER A 89 -3.31 -4.34 9.20
C SER A 89 -1.87 -3.88 9.05
N ALA A 90 -1.25 -3.41 10.13
CA ALA A 90 0.16 -3.08 10.15
C ALA A 90 1.01 -4.38 10.04
N PRO A 91 2.16 -4.34 9.34
CA PRO A 91 2.76 -3.16 8.70
C PRO A 91 2.31 -2.91 7.25
N GLU A 92 1.39 -3.69 6.70
CA GLU A 92 1.04 -3.62 5.27
C GLU A 92 0.13 -2.44 4.91
N LEU A 93 -0.75 -2.02 5.82
CA LEU A 93 -1.60 -0.85 5.64
C LEU A 93 -1.75 -0.09 6.97
N TYR A 94 -1.65 1.23 6.88
CA TYR A 94 -1.81 2.14 8.03
C TYR A 94 -2.99 3.09 7.80
N ILE A 95 -3.59 3.59 8.87
CA ILE A 95 -4.80 4.44 8.86
C ILE A 95 -4.62 5.70 8.01
N TRP A 96 -3.42 6.27 8.00
CA TRP A 96 -3.11 7.47 7.22
C TRP A 96 -2.45 7.15 5.88
N HIS A 97 -2.37 5.89 5.46
CA HIS A 97 -1.76 5.51 4.20
C HIS A 97 -2.61 5.90 2.98
N GLY A 98 -1.93 6.27 1.88
CA GLY A 98 -2.55 6.43 0.56
C GLY A 98 -3.74 7.40 0.55
N THR A 99 -4.84 6.94 -0.05
CA THR A 99 -6.06 7.73 -0.29
C THR A 99 -6.92 7.97 0.96
N ILE A 100 -6.69 7.24 2.06
CA ILE A 100 -7.52 7.34 3.28
C ILE A 100 -7.53 8.77 3.83
N ARG A 101 -6.35 9.38 3.96
CA ARG A 101 -6.21 10.76 4.47
C ARG A 101 -6.92 11.82 3.62
N PHE A 102 -7.19 11.54 2.36
CA PHE A 102 -7.77 12.50 1.41
C PHE A 102 -9.28 12.32 1.27
N ILE A 103 -9.76 11.07 1.27
CA ILE A 103 -11.19 10.74 1.14
C ILE A 103 -11.90 10.84 2.50
N ALA A 104 -11.24 10.45 3.59
CA ALA A 104 -11.77 10.51 4.95
C ALA A 104 -10.90 11.40 5.86
N PRO A 105 -10.77 12.72 5.56
CA PRO A 105 -9.83 13.60 6.26
C PRO A 105 -10.16 13.85 7.73
N ASN A 106 -11.44 13.69 8.11
CA ASN A 106 -11.92 13.90 9.48
C ASN A 106 -12.09 12.58 10.25
N LEU A 107 -11.54 11.47 9.72
CA LEU A 107 -11.64 10.17 10.33
C LEU A 107 -10.98 10.16 11.71
N ARG A 108 -11.70 9.68 12.72
CA ARG A 108 -11.09 9.22 13.96
C ARG A 108 -10.63 7.78 13.79
N GLY A 109 -9.33 7.56 13.70
CA GLY A 109 -8.79 6.21 13.58
C GLY A 109 -7.36 6.06 14.07
N PHE A 110 -6.99 4.82 14.36
CA PHE A 110 -5.74 4.46 14.99
C PHE A 110 -5.16 3.18 14.40
N ASP A 111 -3.84 3.11 14.30
CA ASP A 111 -3.12 1.88 13.99
C ASP A 111 -2.91 1.08 15.27
N MET A 112 -3.43 -0.15 15.31
CA MET A 112 -3.16 -1.09 16.40
C MET A 112 -1.92 -1.91 16.06
N LEU A 113 -0.76 -1.44 16.53
CA LEU A 113 0.52 -2.08 16.26
C LEU A 113 0.73 -3.35 17.09
N ASN A 114 0.11 -3.41 18.27
CA ASN A 114 0.09 -4.59 19.12
C ASN A 114 -1.35 -4.89 19.61
N PRO A 115 -2.18 -5.56 18.79
CA PRO A 115 -3.56 -5.86 19.14
C PRO A 115 -3.73 -6.75 20.39
N GLU A 116 -2.68 -7.41 20.88
CA GLU A 116 -2.76 -8.12 22.15
C GLU A 116 -2.98 -7.18 23.34
N ASP A 117 -2.23 -6.07 23.36
CA ASP A 117 -2.21 -5.12 24.48
C ASP A 117 -3.25 -4.00 24.31
N GLU A 118 -3.66 -3.74 23.06
CA GLU A 118 -4.57 -2.65 22.71
C GLU A 118 -6.05 -3.08 22.69
N LEU A 119 -6.33 -4.39 22.69
CA LEU A 119 -7.69 -4.93 22.81
C LEU A 119 -8.00 -5.36 24.26
N PRO A 120 -9.25 -5.15 24.72
CA PRO A 120 -10.33 -4.42 24.05
C PRO A 120 -10.07 -2.91 24.04
N VAL A 121 -10.70 -2.20 23.11
CA VAL A 121 -10.71 -0.73 23.03
C VAL A 121 -11.20 -0.12 24.35
N ARG A 122 -10.38 0.77 24.93
CA ARG A 122 -10.68 1.48 26.19
C ARG A 122 -10.96 2.98 26.03
N ASP A 123 -10.91 3.50 24.80
CA ASP A 123 -11.16 4.92 24.53
C ASP A 123 -12.62 5.28 24.87
N PRO A 124 -12.86 6.18 25.85
CA PRO A 124 -14.22 6.55 26.27
C PRO A 124 -15.00 7.32 25.20
N ASN A 125 -14.33 7.81 24.16
CA ASN A 125 -14.98 8.51 23.06
C ASN A 125 -15.30 7.58 21.88
N THR A 126 -14.87 6.32 21.91
CA THR A 126 -15.30 5.32 20.93
C THR A 126 -16.65 4.78 21.37
N GLY A 127 -17.71 5.24 20.70
CA GLY A 127 -19.04 4.66 20.80
C GLY A 127 -19.04 3.34 20.06
N TRP A 128 -18.74 3.37 18.76
CA TRP A 128 -18.75 2.19 17.88
C TRP A 128 -17.37 2.00 17.24
N ALA A 129 -16.94 0.76 17.02
CA ALA A 129 -15.59 0.47 16.54
C ALA A 129 -15.60 -0.43 15.28
N ALA A 130 -14.92 0.01 14.23
CA ALA A 130 -14.61 -0.80 13.06
C ALA A 130 -13.15 -1.25 13.13
N PHE A 131 -12.91 -2.55 12.96
CA PHE A 131 -11.56 -3.13 12.94
C PHE A 131 -11.25 -3.64 11.54
N VAL A 132 -10.30 -3.01 10.85
CA VAL A 132 -9.87 -3.40 9.50
C VAL A 132 -8.72 -4.39 9.60
N MET A 133 -8.87 -5.55 8.96
CA MET A 133 -7.87 -6.63 8.93
C MET A 133 -7.59 -7.03 7.48
N LEU A 134 -6.33 -7.31 7.17
CA LEU A 134 -5.95 -7.91 5.90
C LEU A 134 -5.99 -9.44 5.99
N PRO A 135 -5.97 -10.18 4.86
CA PRO A 135 -6.08 -11.64 4.85
C PRO A 135 -5.04 -12.36 5.72
N ASN A 136 -3.86 -11.76 5.91
CA ASN A 136 -2.78 -12.26 6.77
C ASN A 136 -2.96 -11.95 8.27
N HIS A 137 -4.01 -11.22 8.65
CA HIS A 137 -4.32 -10.81 10.03
C HIS A 137 -5.66 -11.34 10.54
N THR A 138 -6.19 -12.38 9.89
CA THR A 138 -7.52 -12.97 10.21
C THR A 138 -7.56 -13.67 11.57
N GLN A 139 -6.42 -13.98 12.19
CA GLN A 139 -6.35 -14.54 13.55
C GLN A 139 -7.05 -13.68 14.61
N TRP A 140 -7.18 -12.37 14.37
CA TRP A 140 -7.84 -11.46 15.30
C TRP A 140 -9.37 -11.59 15.31
N ILE A 141 -9.97 -12.19 14.28
CA ILE A 141 -11.42 -12.29 14.13
C ILE A 141 -12.04 -13.06 15.32
N ASP A 142 -11.44 -14.18 15.74
CA ASP A 142 -11.96 -14.98 16.84
C ASP A 142 -11.84 -14.26 18.19
N LYS A 143 -10.74 -13.51 18.38
CA LYS A 143 -10.56 -12.66 19.56
C LYS A 143 -11.61 -11.54 19.58
N LEU A 144 -11.86 -10.88 18.45
CA LEU A 144 -12.86 -9.82 18.32
C LEU A 144 -14.28 -10.35 18.56
N ARG A 145 -14.63 -11.53 18.03
CA ARG A 145 -15.93 -12.19 18.30
C ARG A 145 -16.13 -12.51 19.77
N THR A 146 -15.06 -12.87 20.47
CA THR A 146 -15.09 -13.16 21.91
C THR A 146 -15.25 -11.88 22.74
N LEU A 147 -14.56 -10.80 22.34
CA LEU A 147 -14.61 -9.51 23.03
C LEU A 147 -15.91 -8.75 22.76
N TYR A 148 -16.43 -8.84 21.53
CA TYR A 148 -17.56 -8.09 21.01
C TYR A 148 -18.58 -9.06 20.35
N PRO A 149 -19.36 -9.79 21.15
CA PRO A 149 -20.18 -10.90 20.67
C PRO A 149 -21.32 -10.49 19.74
N HIS A 150 -21.78 -9.23 19.79
CA HIS A 150 -22.79 -8.70 18.89
C HIS A 150 -22.19 -8.03 17.65
N GLY A 151 -20.87 -8.11 17.48
CA GLY A 151 -20.19 -7.55 16.33
C GLY A 151 -20.43 -8.31 15.04
N THR A 152 -20.39 -7.59 13.92
CA THR A 152 -20.63 -8.15 12.59
C THR A 152 -19.36 -8.11 11.75
N LEU A 153 -18.98 -9.27 11.19
CA LEU A 153 -17.89 -9.36 10.22
C LEU A 153 -18.42 -9.11 8.81
N ARG A 154 -17.78 -8.20 8.09
CA ARG A 154 -18.02 -7.93 6.68
C ARG A 154 -16.75 -8.21 5.89
N GLU A 155 -16.89 -8.96 4.81
CA GLU A 155 -15.78 -9.31 3.93
C GLU A 155 -15.81 -8.43 2.68
N TRP A 156 -14.68 -7.84 2.32
CA TRP A 156 -14.49 -7.21 1.01
C TRP A 156 -13.68 -8.16 0.13
N ARG A 157 -14.30 -8.59 -0.97
CA ARG A 157 -13.68 -9.48 -1.95
C ARG A 157 -13.38 -8.73 -3.23
N ARG A 158 -12.28 -9.09 -3.88
CA ARG A 158 -11.96 -8.61 -5.23
C ARG A 158 -12.95 -9.19 -6.26
N PRO A 159 -13.06 -8.60 -7.46
CA PRO A 159 -13.85 -9.18 -8.55
C PRO A 159 -13.45 -10.63 -8.91
N THR A 160 -12.22 -11.03 -8.60
CA THR A 160 -11.72 -12.41 -8.76
C THR A 160 -12.23 -13.39 -7.69
N GLY A 161 -12.93 -12.91 -6.65
CA GLY A 161 -13.45 -13.71 -5.53
C GLY A 161 -12.49 -13.84 -4.34
N GLU A 162 -11.23 -13.45 -4.52
CA GLU A 162 -10.23 -13.48 -3.44
C GLU A 162 -10.56 -12.47 -2.35
N LEU A 163 -10.33 -12.85 -1.08
CA LEU A 163 -10.48 -11.95 0.05
C LEU A 163 -9.48 -10.79 -0.08
N TRP A 164 -10.00 -9.57 0.04
CA TRP A 164 -9.17 -8.36 -0.04
C TRP A 164 -8.84 -7.85 1.36
N PHE A 165 -9.85 -7.67 2.19
CA PHE A 165 -9.76 -7.30 3.59
C PHE A 165 -11.10 -7.56 4.28
N ASP A 166 -11.09 -7.60 5.60
CA ASP A 166 -12.26 -7.72 6.44
C ASP A 166 -12.44 -6.47 7.30
N ILE A 167 -13.70 -6.14 7.60
CA ILE A 167 -14.03 -5.20 8.67
C ILE A 167 -14.92 -5.89 9.67
N PHE A 168 -14.50 -5.89 10.92
CA PHE A 168 -15.33 -6.30 12.05
C PHE A 168 -15.92 -5.07 12.73
N GLU A 169 -17.24 -5.00 12.80
CA GLU A 169 -17.99 -3.87 13.35
C GLU A 169 -18.49 -4.22 14.75
N ALA A 170 -17.86 -3.67 15.80
CA ALA A 170 -18.30 -3.81 17.18
C ALA A 170 -19.30 -2.72 17.55
N GLN A 171 -20.46 -3.15 18.05
CA GLN A 171 -21.56 -2.25 18.44
C GLN A 171 -21.23 -1.48 19.72
N ALA A 172 -21.92 -0.35 19.90
CA ALA A 172 -21.60 0.54 21.01
C ALA A 172 -21.84 -0.03 22.40
N GLU A 173 -22.82 -0.92 22.52
CA GLU A 173 -23.11 -1.65 23.74
C GLU A 173 -21.93 -2.54 24.17
N ASP A 174 -21.33 -3.26 23.23
CA ASP A 174 -20.20 -4.15 23.51
C ASP A 174 -18.92 -3.35 23.79
N VAL A 175 -18.68 -2.26 23.04
CA VAL A 175 -17.52 -1.39 23.28
C VAL A 175 -17.62 -0.73 24.66
N ALA A 176 -18.80 -0.22 25.03
CA ALA A 176 -19.04 0.39 26.33
C ALA A 176 -18.87 -0.62 27.49
N ALA A 177 -19.29 -1.87 27.30
CA ALA A 177 -19.16 -2.93 28.30
C ALA A 177 -17.71 -3.36 28.59
N LYS A 178 -16.74 -2.96 27.75
CA LYS A 178 -15.32 -3.32 27.87
C LYS A 178 -14.40 -2.17 28.28
N ARG A 179 -14.97 -0.99 28.58
CA ARG A 179 -14.26 0.14 29.18
C ARG A 179 -13.89 -0.16 30.64
#